data_AF-A0A352VRJ4-F1
#
_entry.id   AF-A0A352VRJ4-F1
#
_cell.length_a   1.000
_cell.length_b   1.000
_cell.length_c   1.000
_cell.angle_alpha   90.00
_cell.angle_beta   90.00
_cell.angle_gamma   90.00
#
_symmetry.space_group_name_H-M   'P 1'
#
loop_
_entity.id
_entity.type
_entity.pdbx_description
1 polymer ?
#
loop_
_entity_poly.entity_id
_entity_poly.type
_entity_poly.pdbx_seq_one_letter_code
_entity_poly.pdbx_strand_id
1 'polypeptide(L)'
;RTILEGLVGLGVLSGPMEELFSEAAYRLFFPHQTSHWLGLDVHDPGDYAKAGESRVLEPGMVFTIEPGLYFRPEACEDAAARFSGIGVRIEDDVLVTDDGCEVLTAALPTGESEVEDLVGAR
;
A
#
# COMPACT_ATOMS: atom_id res chain seq x y z
N ARG A 1 -5.88 -8.13 3.18
CA ARG A 1 -6.24 -9.42 2.54
C ARG A 1 -5.49 -9.59 1.21
N THR A 2 -5.66 -8.68 0.25
CA THR A 2 -4.98 -8.67 -1.06
C THR A 2 -3.46 -8.91 -1.00
N ILE A 3 -2.75 -8.21 -0.11
CA ILE A 3 -1.29 -8.41 0.06
C ILE A 3 -0.94 -9.86 0.41
N LEU A 4 -1.64 -10.47 1.36
CA LEU A 4 -1.39 -11.86 1.74
C LEU A 4 -1.70 -12.82 0.58
N GLU A 5 -2.81 -12.61 -0.12
CA GLU A 5 -3.20 -13.44 -1.27
C GLU A 5 -2.12 -13.36 -2.37
N GLY A 6 -1.58 -12.17 -2.63
CA GLY A 6 -0.47 -11.97 -3.55
C GLY A 6 0.80 -12.69 -3.09
N LEU A 7 1.20 -12.54 -1.83
CA LEU A 7 2.38 -13.20 -1.28
C LEU A 7 2.25 -14.74 -1.31
N VAL A 8 1.06 -15.29 -1.06
CA VAL A 8 0.78 -16.73 -1.18
C VAL A 8 0.79 -17.18 -2.64
N GLY A 9 0.17 -16.41 -3.55
CA GLY A 9 0.18 -16.69 -4.99
C GLY A 9 1.59 -16.68 -5.59
N LEU A 10 2.47 -15.83 -5.06
CA LEU A 10 3.89 -15.81 -5.39
C LEU A 10 4.70 -16.89 -4.65
N GLY A 11 4.10 -17.66 -3.75
CA GLY A 11 4.80 -18.66 -2.94
C GLY A 11 5.83 -18.08 -1.98
N VAL A 12 5.74 -16.78 -1.66
CA VAL A 12 6.56 -16.13 -0.62
C VAL A 12 6.09 -16.56 0.76
N LEU A 13 4.78 -16.69 0.95
CA LEU A 13 4.16 -17.23 2.14
C LEU A 13 3.40 -18.52 1.80
N SER A 14 3.26 -19.40 2.78
CA SER A 14 2.48 -20.63 2.65
C SER A 14 1.74 -20.90 3.94
N GLY A 15 0.46 -21.26 3.84
CA GLY A 15 -0.36 -21.61 4.99
C GLY A 15 -1.82 -21.21 4.80
N PRO A 16 -2.70 -21.53 5.77
CA PRO A 16 -4.08 -21.07 5.76
C PRO A 16 -4.16 -19.54 5.86
N MET A 17 -4.99 -18.92 5.02
CA MET A 17 -5.14 -17.45 4.97
C MET A 17 -5.53 -16.83 6.32
N GLU A 18 -6.34 -17.54 7.12
CA GLU A 18 -6.80 -17.05 8.42
C GLU A 18 -5.67 -17.01 9.46
N GLU A 19 -4.78 -18.00 9.45
CA GLU A 19 -3.57 -18.01 10.29
C GLU A 19 -2.65 -16.87 9.87
N LEU A 20 -2.32 -16.76 8.58
CA LEU A 20 -1.45 -15.70 8.07
C LEU A 20 -1.99 -14.30 8.35
N PHE A 21 -3.32 -14.12 8.34
CA PHE A 21 -3.96 -12.85 8.68
C PHE A 21 -3.91 -12.56 10.17
N SER A 22 -4.22 -13.54 11.02
CA SER A 22 -4.22 -13.36 12.48
C SER A 22 -2.82 -13.12 13.05
N GLU A 23 -1.80 -13.74 12.47
CA GLU A 23 -0.38 -13.52 12.80
C GLU A 23 0.20 -12.24 12.17
N ALA A 24 -0.58 -11.57 11.32
CA ALA A 24 -0.14 -10.41 10.54
C ALA A 24 1.16 -10.69 9.75
N ALA A 25 1.29 -11.88 9.17
CA ALA A 25 2.50 -12.36 8.48
C ALA A 25 2.96 -11.41 7.35
N TYR A 26 2.02 -10.67 6.74
CA TYR A 26 2.32 -9.65 5.73
C TYR A 26 3.21 -8.51 6.22
N ARG A 27 3.25 -8.22 7.53
CA ARG A 27 4.01 -7.09 8.09
C ARG A 27 5.50 -7.18 7.86
N LEU A 28 6.03 -8.39 7.61
CA LEU A 28 7.42 -8.57 7.25
C LEU A 28 7.78 -7.83 5.95
N PHE A 29 6.83 -7.80 5.00
CA PHE A 29 6.96 -7.23 3.66
C PHE A 29 6.22 -5.90 3.47
N PHE A 30 5.23 -5.59 4.32
CA PHE A 30 4.51 -4.31 4.33
C PHE A 30 4.53 -3.70 5.74
N PRO A 31 5.61 -2.98 6.10
CA PRO A 31 5.90 -2.60 7.49
C PRO A 31 5.26 -1.27 7.93
N HIS A 32 4.49 -0.60 7.06
CA HIS A 32 3.88 0.69 7.34
C HIS A 32 2.35 0.65 7.20
N GLN A 33 1.70 1.77 7.52
CA GLN A 33 0.27 1.95 7.30
C GLN A 33 0.00 2.30 5.84
N THR A 34 -1.24 2.09 5.38
CA THR A 34 -1.62 2.33 3.98
C THR A 34 -1.86 3.80 3.65
N SER A 35 -2.02 4.67 4.65
CA SER A 35 -2.49 6.05 4.45
C SER A 35 -2.06 6.98 5.57
N HIS A 36 -1.90 8.26 5.23
CA HIS A 36 -1.85 9.39 6.17
C HIS A 36 -2.62 10.59 5.60
N TRP A 37 -3.09 11.51 6.47
CA TRP A 37 -3.64 12.79 6.04
C TRP A 37 -2.62 13.59 5.25
N LEU A 38 -3.09 14.35 4.27
CA LEU A 38 -2.28 15.19 3.41
C LEU A 38 -2.90 16.58 3.31
N GLY A 39 -2.08 17.62 3.43
CA GLY A 39 -2.53 19.00 3.42
C GLY A 39 -1.39 19.98 3.31
N LEU A 40 -1.29 20.91 4.27
CA LEU A 40 -0.16 21.86 4.30
C LEU A 40 1.13 21.17 4.71
N ASP A 41 1.03 20.14 5.56
CA ASP A 41 2.12 19.23 5.87
C ASP A 41 1.93 17.91 5.10
N VAL A 42 3.04 17.27 4.71
CA VAL A 42 3.00 15.96 4.02
C VAL A 42 2.29 14.93 4.90
N HIS A 43 2.58 14.91 6.20
CA HIS A 43 1.79 14.20 7.20
C HIS A 43 0.94 15.21 7.96
N ASP A 44 -0.24 15.53 7.42
CA ASP A 44 -1.08 16.62 7.92
C ASP A 44 -1.67 16.27 9.31
N PRO A 45 -1.85 17.26 10.20
CA PRO A 45 -2.43 17.00 11.51
C PRO A 45 -3.90 16.62 11.41
N GLY A 46 -4.33 15.71 12.27
CA GLY A 46 -5.73 15.34 12.40
C GLY A 46 -5.90 14.06 13.18
N ASP A 47 -6.92 14.01 14.02
CA ASP A 47 -7.24 12.79 14.75
C ASP A 47 -7.62 11.68 13.77
N TYR A 48 -6.88 10.56 13.79
CA TYR A 48 -7.18 9.34 13.03
C TYR A 48 -8.25 8.48 13.71
N ALA A 49 -8.47 8.70 15.00
CA ALA A 49 -9.48 8.02 15.80
C ALA A 49 -10.22 9.01 16.69
N LYS A 50 -11.53 8.82 16.84
CA LYS A 50 -12.37 9.59 17.75
C LYS A 50 -13.05 8.62 18.71
N ALA A 51 -12.97 8.90 20.01
CA ALA A 51 -13.53 8.05 21.06
C ALA A 51 -13.08 6.57 21.02
N GLY A 52 -11.86 6.30 20.53
CA GLY A 52 -11.30 4.95 20.42
C GLY A 52 -11.69 4.20 19.16
N GLU A 53 -12.49 4.80 18.27
CA GLU A 53 -12.87 4.23 16.98
C GLU A 53 -12.18 4.96 15.84
N SER A 54 -11.90 4.24 14.74
CA SER A 54 -11.37 4.84 13.52
C SER A 54 -12.29 5.96 13.05
N ARG A 55 -11.69 7.10 12.69
CA ARG A 55 -12.44 8.25 12.21
C ARG A 55 -13.15 7.90 10.89
N VAL A 56 -14.43 8.23 10.81
CA VAL A 56 -15.21 8.13 9.57
C VAL A 56 -14.70 9.18 8.58
N LEU A 57 -14.49 8.76 7.33
CA LEU A 57 -14.12 9.66 6.24
C LEU A 57 -15.31 10.52 5.85
N GLU A 58 -15.08 11.84 5.73
CA GLU A 58 -16.09 12.82 5.36
C GLU A 58 -15.59 13.64 4.16
N PRO A 59 -16.49 14.15 3.30
CA PRO A 59 -16.13 14.98 2.15
C PRO A 59 -15.21 16.15 2.54
N GLY A 60 -14.20 16.40 1.70
CA GLY A 60 -13.18 17.42 1.93
C GLY A 60 -11.92 16.94 2.66
N MET A 61 -11.90 15.72 3.20
CA MET A 61 -10.66 15.10 3.71
C MET A 61 -9.75 14.67 2.56
N VAL A 62 -8.44 14.88 2.73
CA VAL A 62 -7.41 14.46 1.77
C VAL A 62 -6.40 13.57 2.48
N PHE A 63 -6.04 12.44 1.86
CA PHE A 63 -5.08 11.48 2.39
C PHE A 63 -4.42 10.67 1.27
N THR A 64 -3.34 9.95 1.60
CA THR A 64 -2.64 9.07 0.66
C THR A 64 -3.20 7.65 0.65
N ILE A 65 -3.09 6.95 -0.48
CA ILE A 65 -3.27 5.50 -0.57
C ILE A 65 -1.97 4.93 -1.11
N GLU A 66 -1.17 4.31 -0.24
CA GLU A 66 0.24 4.01 -0.52
C GLU A 66 0.65 2.56 -0.21
N PRO A 67 -0.03 1.52 -0.73
CA PRO A 67 0.39 0.14 -0.51
C PRO A 67 1.80 -0.12 -1.07
N GLY A 68 2.61 -0.88 -0.31
CA GLY A 68 3.97 -1.22 -0.70
C GLY A 68 4.38 -2.64 -0.31
N LEU A 69 5.36 -3.18 -1.03
CA LEU A 69 6.02 -4.44 -0.71
C LEU A 69 7.54 -4.24 -0.74
N TYR A 70 8.20 -4.66 0.33
CA TYR A 70 9.64 -4.49 0.52
C TYR A 70 10.27 -5.82 0.93
N PHE A 71 11.01 -6.41 0.00
CA PHE A 71 11.75 -7.65 0.17
C PHE A 71 13.17 -7.33 0.67
N ARG A 72 13.26 -6.91 1.94
CA ARG A 72 14.54 -6.62 2.60
C ARG A 72 15.41 -7.88 2.61
N PRO A 73 16.71 -7.80 2.25
CA PRO A 73 17.56 -8.99 2.15
C PRO A 73 17.56 -9.89 3.39
N GLU A 74 17.48 -9.30 4.58
CA GLU A 74 17.47 -10.01 5.87
C GLU A 74 16.16 -10.75 6.14
N ALA A 75 15.09 -10.40 5.43
CA ALA A 75 13.78 -11.03 5.52
C ALA A 75 13.51 -12.02 4.38
N CYS A 76 14.47 -12.18 3.46
CA CYS A 76 14.29 -12.96 2.23
C CYS A 76 15.04 -14.30 2.30
N GLU A 77 14.42 -15.27 2.97
CA GLU A 77 14.85 -16.67 2.95
C GLU A 77 14.06 -17.47 1.89
N ASP A 78 14.62 -18.61 1.46
CA ASP A 78 13.97 -19.58 0.55
C ASP A 78 13.29 -18.94 -0.68
N ALA A 79 11.97 -19.12 -0.81
CA ALA A 79 11.18 -18.68 -1.96
C ALA A 79 11.15 -17.16 -2.13
N ALA A 80 11.41 -16.40 -1.06
CA ALA A 80 11.49 -14.93 -1.08
C ALA A 80 12.85 -14.44 -1.63
N ALA A 81 13.89 -15.28 -1.65
CA ALA A 81 15.24 -14.89 -2.07
C ALA A 81 15.29 -14.31 -3.50
N ARG A 82 14.41 -14.78 -4.39
CA ARG A 82 14.30 -14.27 -5.77
C ARG A 82 13.79 -12.84 -5.88
N PHE A 83 13.16 -12.32 -4.81
CA PHE A 83 12.69 -10.95 -4.72
C PHE A 83 13.60 -10.07 -3.85
N SER A 84 14.69 -10.62 -3.31
CA SER A 84 15.59 -9.91 -2.40
C SER A 84 16.09 -8.59 -3.01
N GLY A 85 15.96 -7.51 -2.25
CA GLY A 85 16.34 -6.16 -2.66
C GLY A 85 15.27 -5.40 -3.47
N ILE A 86 14.14 -6.02 -3.79
CA ILE A 86 13.03 -5.36 -4.49
C ILE A 86 12.14 -4.62 -3.50
N GLY A 87 11.87 -3.34 -3.78
CA GLY A 87 10.89 -2.53 -3.09
C GLY A 87 10.02 -1.81 -4.10
N VAL A 88 8.70 -1.94 -3.95
CA VAL A 88 7.71 -1.27 -4.82
C VAL A 88 6.66 -0.63 -3.93
N ARG A 89 6.33 0.64 -4.19
CA ARG A 89 5.19 1.35 -3.63
C ARG A 89 4.53 2.15 -4.75
N ILE A 90 3.21 2.05 -4.83
CA ILE A 90 2.39 2.88 -5.72
C ILE A 90 1.50 3.69 -4.79
N GLU A 91 1.53 5.00 -4.96
CA GLU A 91 0.95 5.95 -4.03
C GLU A 91 0.16 7.01 -4.78
N ASP A 92 -1.09 7.19 -4.36
CA ASP A 92 -1.99 8.19 -4.89
C ASP A 92 -2.53 9.10 -3.78
N ASP A 93 -2.75 10.37 -4.12
CA ASP A 93 -3.43 11.33 -3.26
C ASP A 93 -4.92 11.32 -3.58
N VAL A 94 -5.77 11.18 -2.55
CA VAL A 94 -7.22 11.08 -2.70
C VAL A 94 -7.96 12.13 -1.90
N LEU A 95 -8.95 12.77 -2.55
CA LEU A 95 -9.92 13.65 -1.94
C LEU A 95 -11.24 12.91 -1.74
N VAL A 96 -11.77 12.89 -0.52
CA VAL A 96 -13.12 12.39 -0.25
C VAL A 96 -14.15 13.37 -0.81
N THR A 97 -15.14 12.85 -1.52
CA THR A 97 -16.28 13.60 -2.08
C THR A 97 -17.58 13.09 -1.47
N ASP A 98 -18.70 13.77 -1.72
CA ASP A 98 -20.01 13.37 -1.19
C ASP A 98 -20.41 11.94 -1.59
N ASP A 99 -19.94 11.47 -2.76
CA ASP A 99 -20.40 10.22 -3.38
C ASP A 99 -19.26 9.17 -3.51
N GLY A 100 -18.07 9.45 -3.00
CA GLY A 100 -16.89 8.60 -3.18
C GLY A 100 -15.57 9.34 -2.96
N CYS A 101 -14.63 9.21 -3.90
CA CYS A 101 -13.38 9.96 -3.89
C CYS A 101 -12.94 10.39 -5.29
N GLU A 102 -12.11 11.44 -5.33
CA GLU A 102 -11.35 11.87 -6.49
C GLU A 102 -9.88 11.53 -6.28
N VAL A 103 -9.23 10.93 -7.28
CA VAL A 103 -7.80 10.63 -7.27
C VAL A 103 -7.05 11.79 -7.92
N LEU A 104 -6.36 12.59 -7.12
CA LEU A 104 -5.72 13.84 -7.55
C LEU A 104 -4.46 13.60 -8.39
N THR A 105 -3.86 12.42 -8.25
CA THR A 105 -2.61 11.99 -8.91
C THR A 105 -2.84 11.04 -10.08
N ALA A 106 -4.10 10.82 -10.50
CA ALA A 106 -4.48 9.84 -11.52
C ALA A 106 -3.84 10.05 -12.91
N ALA A 107 -3.24 11.22 -13.16
CA ALA A 107 -2.53 11.50 -14.41
C ALA A 107 -1.18 10.76 -14.51
N LEU A 108 -0.64 10.25 -13.41
CA LEU A 108 0.61 9.49 -13.40
C LEU A 108 0.32 8.02 -13.78
N PRO A 109 1.00 7.46 -14.80
CA PRO A 109 0.81 6.06 -15.16
C PRO A 109 1.36 5.15 -14.06
N THR A 110 0.60 4.13 -13.72
CA THR A 110 0.97 3.12 -12.71
C THR A 110 0.90 1.70 -13.26
N GLY A 111 0.28 1.50 -14.43
CA GLY A 111 0.29 0.23 -15.14
C GLY A 111 1.67 -0.08 -15.71
N GLU A 112 2.08 -1.35 -15.67
CA GLU A 112 3.41 -1.78 -16.14
C GLU A 112 3.71 -1.30 -17.57
N SER A 113 2.78 -1.51 -18.51
CA SER A 113 2.98 -1.13 -19.92
C SER A 113 3.00 0.38 -20.10
N GLU A 114 2.17 1.12 -19.37
CA GLU A 114 2.13 2.59 -19.47
C GLU A 114 3.43 3.21 -18.95
N VAL A 115 3.98 2.63 -17.87
CA VAL A 115 5.27 3.04 -17.33
C VAL A 115 6.39 2.70 -18.32
N GLU A 116 6.40 1.49 -18.90
CA GLU A 116 7.37 1.09 -19.93
C GLU A 116 7.33 1.98 -21.17
N ASP A 117 6.13 2.33 -21.64
CA ASP A 117 5.93 3.23 -22.77
C ASP A 117 6.42 4.66 -22.47
N LEU A 118 6.19 5.15 -21.25
CA LEU A 118 6.61 6.48 -20.83
C LEU A 118 8.13 6.62 -20.74
N VAL A 119 8.83 5.62 -20.16
CA VAL A 119 10.30 5.67 -19.98
C VAL A 119 11.07 5.19 -21.21
N GLY A 120 10.39 4.48 -22.11
CA GLY A 120 10.96 3.82 -23.28
C GLY A 120 11.50 2.44 -22.95
N ALA A 121 11.06 1.43 -23.71
CA ALA A 121 11.68 0.11 -23.72
C ALA A 121 13.12 0.23 -24.26
N ARG A 122 14.09 -0.30 -23.50
CA ARG A 122 15.48 -0.39 -23.95
C ARG A 122 15.68 -1.40 -25.07
#